data_AF-A0A2I1PBQ9-F1
#
_entry.id   AF-A0A2I1PBQ9-F1
#
_cell.length_a   1.000
_cell.length_b   1.000
_cell.length_c   1.000
_cell.angle_alpha   90.00
_cell.angle_beta   90.00
_cell.angle_gamma   90.00
#
_symmetry.space_group_name_H-M   'P 1'
#
loop_
_entity.id
_entity.type
_entity.pdbx_description
1 polymer ?
#
loop_
_entity_poly.entity_id
_entity_poly.type
_entity_poly.pdbx_seq_one_letter_code
_entity_poly.pdbx_strand_id
1 'polypeptide(L)'
;MSTPPTPGAPDWESRTTDPQRIQTGPVDGSHPMADAAPSAPRSSGGRGSSGGPDRTTLGCLLGGGLVALLLVVAGFWLFGGLDEDRPQETDPTGGPAMPSAPAVPSVALPSVPTGPAAESPEAVGFGEGATVHGVEVVVGEPQSFTPSETAAGFSPDAHPVVQEVTVTNHGEKPFEVSFLTFRATAGGEDVRRGFDFGQDLGQPSGAVEPGGSTTFRIGWSVEDTEDLTVTGSVVTPDGGRGTSTWER
;
A
#
# COMPACT_ATOMS: atom_id res chain seq x y z
N MET A 1 -51.16 -31.20 12.96
CA MET A 1 -50.14 -30.15 13.07
C MET A 1 -49.08 -30.46 12.01
N SER A 2 -49.11 -29.73 10.90
CA SER A 2 -48.21 -29.96 9.76
C SER A 2 -46.90 -29.26 10.03
N THR A 3 -45.79 -30.01 9.92
CA THR A 3 -44.43 -29.47 10.04
C THR A 3 -44.15 -28.47 8.91
N PRO A 4 -43.51 -27.33 9.21
CA PRO A 4 -43.12 -26.36 8.18
C PRO A 4 -42.03 -26.95 7.27
N PRO A 5 -41.98 -26.54 5.99
CA PRO A 5 -40.97 -27.01 5.06
C PRO A 5 -39.57 -26.48 5.42
N THR A 6 -38.58 -27.35 5.28
CA THR A 6 -37.15 -27.04 5.44
C THR A 6 -36.71 -26.02 4.38
N PRO A 7 -36.04 -24.92 4.76
CA PRO A 7 -35.44 -23.98 3.81
C PRO A 7 -34.37 -24.70 2.96
N GLY A 8 -34.50 -24.62 1.64
CA GLY A 8 -33.53 -25.16 0.70
C GLY A 8 -32.18 -24.46 0.82
N ALA A 9 -31.10 -25.23 0.67
CA ALA A 9 -29.74 -24.71 0.63
C ALA A 9 -29.53 -23.79 -0.60
N PRO A 10 -28.70 -22.73 -0.50
CA PRO A 10 -28.41 -21.84 -1.62
C PRO A 10 -27.59 -22.56 -2.71
N ASP A 11 -28.10 -22.52 -3.94
CA ASP A 11 -27.55 -23.12 -5.18
C ASP A 11 -26.41 -22.27 -5.77
N TRP A 12 -25.28 -22.18 -5.07
CA TRP A 12 -24.10 -21.46 -5.57
C TRP A 12 -23.11 -22.36 -6.34
N GLU A 13 -23.33 -23.67 -6.40
CA GLU A 13 -22.44 -24.64 -7.03
C GLU A 13 -22.55 -24.69 -8.57
N SER A 14 -23.44 -23.92 -9.20
CA SER A 14 -23.72 -24.03 -10.64
C SER A 14 -22.96 -23.03 -11.54
N ARG A 15 -21.98 -22.26 -11.04
CA ARG A 15 -21.15 -21.36 -11.88
C ARG A 15 -19.83 -21.99 -12.28
N THR A 16 -19.90 -23.05 -13.08
CA THR A 16 -18.76 -23.51 -13.87
C THR A 16 -18.49 -22.47 -14.96
N THR A 17 -17.40 -21.73 -14.82
CA THR A 17 -16.92 -20.78 -15.82
C THR A 17 -16.47 -21.58 -17.05
N ASP A 18 -17.16 -21.40 -18.17
CA ASP A 18 -16.83 -22.00 -19.47
C ASP A 18 -15.66 -21.23 -20.11
N PRO A 19 -14.45 -21.80 -20.23
CA PRO A 19 -13.33 -21.16 -20.90
C PRO A 19 -13.47 -21.33 -22.42
N GLN A 20 -14.43 -20.63 -23.04
CA GLN A 20 -14.49 -20.55 -24.50
C GLN A 20 -13.37 -19.66 -25.03
N ARG A 21 -12.27 -20.33 -25.40
CA ARG A 21 -11.79 -20.35 -26.79
C ARG A 21 -11.44 -18.98 -27.37
N ILE A 22 -10.24 -18.48 -27.03
CA ILE A 22 -9.52 -17.54 -27.88
C ILE A 22 -9.13 -18.28 -29.17
N GLN A 23 -9.78 -17.94 -30.28
CA GLN A 23 -9.36 -18.36 -31.62
C GLN A 23 -8.02 -17.69 -31.95
N THR A 24 -6.93 -18.45 -31.91
CA THR A 24 -5.68 -18.07 -32.58
C THR A 24 -5.83 -18.32 -34.07
N GLY A 25 -5.92 -17.25 -34.86
CA GLY A 25 -5.82 -17.33 -36.31
C GLY A 25 -4.42 -17.75 -36.78
N PRO A 26 -4.28 -18.30 -38.00
CA PRO A 26 -2.99 -18.71 -38.54
C PRO A 26 -2.12 -17.47 -38.82
N VAL A 27 -0.95 -17.43 -38.19
CA VAL A 27 0.11 -16.46 -38.51
C VAL A 27 0.79 -16.95 -39.79
N ASP A 28 0.54 -16.23 -40.87
CA ASP A 28 1.13 -16.47 -42.17
C ASP A 28 2.64 -16.17 -42.11
N GLY A 29 3.43 -17.19 -42.42
CA GLY A 29 4.88 -17.12 -42.41
C GLY A 29 5.37 -16.61 -43.75
N SER A 30 6.03 -15.45 -43.77
CA SER A 30 6.91 -15.01 -44.87
C SER A 30 7.72 -13.79 -44.45
N HIS A 31 8.87 -14.00 -43.81
CA HIS A 31 9.95 -13.00 -43.85
C HIS A 31 11.26 -13.69 -44.25
N PRO A 32 11.83 -13.34 -45.42
CA PRO A 32 13.07 -13.96 -45.91
C PRO A 32 14.29 -13.47 -45.12
N MET A 33 15.20 -14.43 -44.89
CA MET A 33 16.60 -14.22 -44.57
C MET A 33 17.24 -13.18 -45.51
N ALA A 34 17.94 -12.21 -44.93
CA ALA A 34 18.99 -11.46 -45.61
C ALA A 34 20.31 -11.68 -44.85
N ASP A 35 21.23 -12.34 -45.54
CA ASP A 35 22.62 -12.58 -45.20
C ASP A 35 23.47 -11.29 -45.20
N ALA A 36 24.59 -11.38 -44.44
CA ALA A 36 25.88 -10.69 -44.64
C ALA A 36 25.93 -9.15 -44.36
N ALA A 37 26.94 -8.53 -43.76
CA ALA A 37 28.35 -8.84 -43.49
C ALA A 37 28.90 -7.82 -42.43
N PRO A 38 30.13 -7.97 -41.90
CA PRO A 38 30.69 -7.08 -40.89
C PRO A 38 31.35 -5.83 -41.49
N SER A 39 31.34 -4.70 -40.78
CA SER A 39 32.18 -3.54 -41.09
C SER A 39 32.67 -2.87 -39.81
N ALA A 40 33.98 -2.66 -39.80
CA ALA A 40 34.83 -2.21 -38.70
C ALA A 40 34.66 -0.68 -38.41
N PRO A 41 35.40 -0.12 -37.42
CA PRO A 41 35.07 1.14 -36.76
C PRO A 41 35.59 2.37 -37.52
N ARG A 42 34.95 3.52 -37.30
CA ARG A 42 35.50 4.84 -37.67
C ARG A 42 35.45 5.81 -36.50
N SER A 43 36.63 6.32 -36.17
CA SER A 43 36.87 7.44 -35.27
C SER A 43 36.59 8.77 -35.97
N SER A 44 36.03 9.74 -35.25
CA SER A 44 36.31 11.18 -35.37
C SER A 44 35.49 11.87 -34.28
N GLY A 45 36.06 12.51 -33.27
CA GLY A 45 36.88 13.69 -33.43
C GLY A 45 35.97 14.93 -33.52
N GLY A 46 35.29 15.28 -32.43
CA GLY A 46 34.37 16.44 -32.36
C GLY A 46 34.77 17.36 -31.21
N ARG A 47 35.65 18.30 -31.53
CA ARG A 47 36.26 19.31 -30.66
C ARG A 47 35.32 20.52 -30.55
N GLY A 48 35.01 20.93 -29.32
CA GLY A 48 34.80 22.32 -28.92
C GLY A 48 33.40 22.93 -29.08
N SER A 49 32.79 23.29 -27.94
CA SER A 49 32.06 24.56 -27.83
C SER A 49 32.16 25.08 -26.40
N SER A 50 33.09 26.00 -26.21
CA SER A 50 33.19 26.90 -25.06
C SER A 50 32.25 28.08 -25.29
N GLY A 51 31.32 28.33 -24.36
CA GLY A 51 30.45 29.50 -24.42
C GLY A 51 29.62 29.71 -23.16
N GLY A 52 30.22 30.36 -22.16
CA GLY A 52 29.63 31.48 -21.40
C GLY A 52 28.42 31.25 -20.47
N PRO A 53 28.43 31.83 -19.24
CA PRO A 53 27.31 31.76 -18.31
C PRO A 53 26.33 32.94 -18.47
N ASP A 54 25.10 32.66 -18.90
CA ASP A 54 24.00 33.63 -18.79
C ASP A 54 23.14 33.30 -17.57
N ARG A 55 23.47 33.99 -16.48
CA ARG A 55 22.49 34.39 -15.46
C ARG A 55 21.51 35.34 -16.16
N THR A 56 20.19 35.14 -16.00
CA THR A 56 19.13 36.17 -15.82
C THR A 56 17.77 35.66 -16.34
N THR A 57 16.96 35.03 -15.48
CA THR A 57 15.49 35.24 -15.48
C THR A 57 14.90 34.81 -14.12
N LEU A 58 15.15 35.63 -13.11
CA LEU A 58 14.42 35.64 -11.85
C LEU A 58 13.34 36.73 -11.99
N GLY A 59 12.07 36.35 -11.81
CA GLY A 59 10.97 37.29 -11.53
C GLY A 59 10.01 37.54 -12.69
N CYS A 60 8.88 36.82 -12.72
CA CYS A 60 7.58 37.27 -13.29
C CYS A 60 6.39 36.32 -13.04
N LEU A 61 6.39 35.43 -12.03
CA LEU A 61 5.27 34.50 -11.78
C LEU A 61 4.66 34.61 -10.37
N LEU A 62 4.80 35.75 -9.69
CA LEU A 62 4.17 35.98 -8.36
C LEU A 62 2.92 36.88 -8.40
N GLY A 63 2.51 37.38 -9.57
CA GLY A 63 1.35 38.30 -9.67
C GLY A 63 0.01 37.65 -10.04
N GLY A 64 0.02 36.53 -10.78
CA GLY A 64 -1.21 35.94 -11.35
C GLY A 64 -1.98 35.00 -10.42
N GLY A 65 -1.28 34.27 -9.54
CA GLY A 65 -1.89 33.23 -8.70
C GLY A 65 -2.79 33.76 -7.58
N LEU A 66 -2.46 34.93 -7.01
CA LEU A 66 -3.18 35.47 -5.86
C LEU A 66 -4.59 35.97 -6.22
N VAL A 67 -4.79 36.48 -7.44
CA VAL A 67 -6.10 36.97 -7.90
C VAL A 67 -7.03 35.82 -8.27
N ALA A 68 -6.50 34.72 -8.82
CA ALA A 68 -7.29 33.51 -9.11
C ALA A 68 -7.74 32.80 -7.82
N LEU A 69 -6.88 32.74 -6.78
CA LEU A 69 -7.23 32.14 -5.49
C LEU A 69 -8.33 32.93 -4.76
N LEU A 70 -8.30 34.27 -4.81
CA LEU A 70 -9.34 35.11 -4.18
C LEU A 70 -10.72 34.94 -4.84
N LEU A 71 -10.80 34.67 -6.14
CA LEU A 71 -12.08 34.43 -6.82
C LEU A 71 -12.68 33.05 -6.50
N VAL A 72 -11.86 32.03 -6.24
CA VAL A 72 -12.34 30.69 -5.85
C VAL A 72 -12.92 30.70 -4.43
N VAL A 73 -12.31 31.43 -3.51
CA VAL A 73 -12.83 31.58 -2.13
C VAL A 73 -14.14 32.36 -2.09
N ALA A 74 -14.30 33.40 -2.93
CA ALA A 74 -15.56 34.14 -3.03
C ALA A 74 -16.69 33.32 -3.67
N GLY A 75 -16.38 32.44 -4.64
CA GLY A 75 -17.37 31.55 -5.26
C GLY A 75 -17.98 30.53 -4.30
N PHE A 76 -17.18 30.03 -3.35
CA PHE A 76 -17.64 29.06 -2.34
C PHE A 76 -18.68 29.67 -1.39
N TRP A 77 -18.56 30.96 -1.06
CA TRP A 77 -19.54 31.67 -0.24
C TRP A 77 -20.78 32.16 -1.00
N LEU A 78 -20.71 32.31 -2.33
CA LEU A 78 -21.86 32.75 -3.14
C LEU A 78 -22.75 31.59 -3.64
N PHE A 79 -22.24 30.35 -3.70
CA PHE A 79 -22.96 29.18 -4.23
C PHE A 79 -23.08 27.97 -3.29
N GLY A 80 -22.41 27.95 -2.12
CA GLY A 80 -22.36 26.79 -1.22
C GLY A 80 -23.38 26.77 -0.07
N GLY A 81 -24.39 27.64 -0.08
CA GLY A 81 -25.47 27.66 0.91
C GLY A 81 -26.66 26.78 0.52
N LEU A 82 -26.46 25.47 0.39
CA LEU A 82 -27.54 24.48 0.35
C LEU A 82 -27.43 23.59 1.59
N ASP A 83 -27.88 24.15 2.70
CA ASP A 83 -28.54 23.39 3.76
C ASP A 83 -30.00 23.12 3.32
N GLU A 84 -30.69 22.24 4.04
CA GLU A 84 -32.08 21.78 3.82
C GLU A 84 -32.32 20.69 2.76
N ASP A 85 -32.07 19.44 3.17
CA ASP A 85 -33.16 18.44 3.31
C ASP A 85 -32.57 17.10 3.80
N ARG A 86 -32.21 17.03 5.09
CA ARG A 86 -32.17 15.73 5.78
C ARG A 86 -33.60 15.37 6.13
N PRO A 87 -34.17 14.26 5.61
CA PRO A 87 -35.42 13.76 6.12
C PRO A 87 -35.23 13.45 7.61
N GLN A 88 -36.05 14.10 8.44
CA GLN A 88 -36.17 13.74 9.84
C GLN A 88 -36.51 12.25 9.92
N GLU A 89 -35.63 11.48 10.55
CA GLU A 89 -35.99 10.19 11.13
C GLU A 89 -37.14 10.44 12.10
N THR A 90 -38.33 10.04 11.66
CA THR A 90 -39.52 9.97 12.51
C THR A 90 -39.23 8.99 13.64
N ASP A 91 -39.21 9.53 14.85
CA ASP A 91 -39.23 8.82 16.12
C ASP A 91 -40.30 7.71 16.10
N PRO A 92 -39.96 6.40 16.20
CA PRO A 92 -40.94 5.36 16.42
C PRO A 92 -41.42 5.42 17.88
N THR A 93 -42.33 6.33 18.15
CA THR A 93 -43.18 6.28 19.35
C THR A 93 -44.05 5.02 19.27
N GLY A 94 -43.81 4.05 20.15
CA GLY A 94 -44.81 3.05 20.54
C GLY A 94 -44.59 1.62 20.02
N GLY A 95 -43.53 0.96 20.48
CA GLY A 95 -43.43 -0.50 20.47
C GLY A 95 -43.85 -1.10 21.82
N PRO A 96 -44.67 -2.17 21.87
CA PRO A 96 -45.14 -2.78 23.12
C PRO A 96 -43.97 -3.31 23.95
N ALA A 97 -44.04 -3.07 25.27
CA ALA A 97 -43.09 -3.53 26.26
C ALA A 97 -42.77 -5.02 26.07
N MET A 98 -41.53 -5.32 25.68
CA MET A 98 -41.05 -6.69 25.65
C MET A 98 -40.98 -7.23 27.09
N PRO A 99 -41.42 -8.48 27.33
CA PRO A 99 -41.25 -9.13 28.62
C PRO A 99 -39.76 -9.24 28.95
N SER A 100 -39.42 -8.89 30.19
CA SER A 100 -38.07 -9.00 30.76
C SER A 100 -37.43 -10.34 30.41
N ALA A 101 -36.33 -10.28 29.65
CA ALA A 101 -35.51 -11.45 29.38
C ALA A 101 -34.95 -12.00 30.71
N PRO A 102 -34.99 -13.33 30.93
CA PRO A 102 -34.41 -13.94 32.12
C PRO A 102 -32.90 -13.69 32.16
N ALA A 103 -32.40 -13.34 33.34
CA ALA A 103 -30.98 -13.12 33.61
C ALA A 103 -30.17 -14.35 33.15
N VAL A 104 -29.37 -14.17 32.10
CA VAL A 104 -28.43 -15.19 31.65
C VAL A 104 -27.30 -15.26 32.68
N PRO A 105 -27.02 -16.43 33.29
CA PRO A 105 -25.93 -16.54 34.25
C PRO A 105 -24.62 -16.15 33.57
N SER A 106 -23.92 -15.19 34.18
CA SER A 106 -22.58 -14.75 33.79
C SER A 106 -21.62 -15.93 33.97
N VAL A 107 -21.44 -16.72 32.92
CA VAL A 107 -20.40 -17.76 32.87
C VAL A 107 -19.06 -17.05 32.82
N ALA A 108 -18.31 -17.13 33.91
CA ALA A 108 -16.93 -16.65 33.96
C ALA A 108 -16.14 -17.34 32.85
N LEU A 109 -15.69 -16.56 31.87
CA LEU A 109 -14.81 -17.04 30.81
C LEU A 109 -13.54 -17.60 31.46
N PRO A 110 -13.08 -18.81 31.07
CA PRO A 110 -11.82 -19.34 31.56
C PRO A 110 -10.70 -18.36 31.22
N SER A 111 -9.93 -17.97 32.23
CA SER A 111 -8.72 -17.17 32.04
C SER A 111 -7.80 -17.90 31.07
N VAL A 112 -7.65 -17.35 29.87
CA VAL A 112 -6.69 -17.85 28.89
C VAL A 112 -5.32 -17.78 29.55
N PRO A 113 -4.57 -18.89 29.66
CA PRO A 113 -3.25 -18.87 30.28
C PRO A 113 -2.37 -17.89 29.49
N THR A 114 -1.86 -16.88 30.19
CA THR A 114 -0.77 -16.03 29.72
C THR A 114 0.43 -16.95 29.49
N GLY A 115 0.55 -17.46 28.27
CA GLY A 115 1.73 -18.17 27.83
C GLY A 115 2.97 -17.27 27.98
N PRO A 116 4.16 -17.86 28.14
CA PRO A 116 5.40 -17.10 28.24
C PRO A 116 5.47 -16.09 27.10
N ALA A 117 5.66 -14.81 27.44
CA ALA A 117 5.89 -13.75 26.48
C ALA A 117 7.07 -14.19 25.60
N ALA A 118 6.78 -14.53 24.34
CA ALA A 118 7.81 -14.81 23.37
C ALA A 118 8.73 -13.58 23.35
N GLU A 119 10.01 -13.80 23.63
CA GLU A 119 11.03 -12.76 23.57
C GLU A 119 10.90 -12.07 22.21
N SER A 120 10.57 -10.78 22.22
CA SER A 120 10.53 -10.01 20.98
C SER A 120 11.93 -10.05 20.37
N PRO A 121 12.05 -10.35 19.07
CA PRO A 121 13.32 -10.29 18.40
C PRO A 121 13.92 -8.89 18.60
N GLU A 122 15.22 -8.84 18.82
CA GLU A 122 15.97 -7.59 18.94
C GLU A 122 15.75 -6.75 17.67
N ALA A 123 15.52 -5.45 17.85
CA ALA A 123 15.36 -4.54 16.73
C ALA A 123 16.67 -4.41 15.96
N VAL A 124 16.60 -4.25 14.64
CA VAL A 124 17.75 -4.04 13.77
C VAL A 124 17.73 -2.61 13.21
N GLY A 125 18.89 -2.13 12.75
CA GLY A 125 18.98 -0.79 12.18
C GLY A 125 18.26 -0.68 10.83
N PHE A 126 17.77 0.51 10.47
CA PHE A 126 17.39 0.79 9.09
C PHE A 126 18.57 0.54 8.14
N GLY A 127 18.29 -0.10 6.99
CA GLY A 127 19.29 -0.57 6.03
C GLY A 127 19.88 -1.94 6.36
N GLU A 128 19.60 -2.51 7.54
CA GLU A 128 20.01 -3.86 7.91
C GLU A 128 18.93 -4.91 7.54
N GLY A 129 19.39 -6.11 7.18
CA GLY A 129 18.53 -7.23 6.81
C GLY A 129 18.10 -8.05 8.02
N ALA A 130 16.80 -8.34 8.11
CA ALA A 130 16.26 -9.33 9.05
C ALA A 130 15.70 -10.52 8.27
N THR A 131 16.10 -11.73 8.64
CA THR A 131 15.63 -12.97 7.99
C THR A 131 14.58 -13.67 8.85
N VAL A 132 13.40 -13.90 8.27
CA VAL A 132 12.28 -14.60 8.90
C VAL A 132 11.82 -15.70 7.95
N HIS A 133 11.87 -16.96 8.39
CA HIS A 133 11.43 -18.13 7.61
C HIS A 133 12.05 -18.21 6.21
N GLY A 134 13.33 -17.85 6.06
CA GLY A 134 14.03 -17.86 4.78
C GLY A 134 13.70 -16.67 3.87
N VAL A 135 12.99 -15.66 4.36
CA VAL A 135 12.77 -14.38 3.66
C VAL A 135 13.56 -13.31 4.38
N GLU A 136 14.53 -12.71 3.70
CA GLU A 136 15.25 -11.54 4.19
C GLU A 136 14.50 -10.28 3.77
N VAL A 137 14.28 -9.39 4.72
CA VAL A 137 13.67 -8.07 4.50
C VAL A 137 14.66 -7.01 4.94
N VAL A 138 14.92 -6.05 4.07
CA VAL A 138 15.72 -4.86 4.36
C VAL A 138 14.80 -3.66 4.22
N VAL A 139 14.68 -2.86 5.28
CA VAL A 139 13.91 -1.60 5.27
C VAL A 139 14.92 -0.46 5.28
N GLY A 140 15.01 0.29 4.18
CA GLY A 140 15.94 1.42 4.07
C GLY A 140 15.53 2.63 4.93
N GLU A 141 16.45 3.57 5.09
CA GLU A 141 16.22 4.83 5.82
C GLU A 141 15.00 5.61 5.27
N PRO A 142 14.23 6.28 6.14
CA PRO A 142 13.14 7.14 5.72
C PRO A 142 13.65 8.35 4.91
N GLN A 143 13.05 8.55 3.74
CA GLN A 143 13.33 9.69 2.86
C GLN A 143 12.12 10.60 2.79
N SER A 144 12.33 11.92 2.79
CA SER A 144 11.24 12.89 2.62
C SER A 144 10.49 12.63 1.31
N PHE A 145 9.16 12.71 1.38
CA PHE A 145 8.27 12.42 0.26
C PHE A 145 7.29 13.58 0.04
N THR A 146 6.92 13.83 -1.21
CA THR A 146 5.89 14.81 -1.56
C THR A 146 4.71 14.07 -2.20
N PRO A 147 3.61 13.86 -1.46
CA PRO A 147 2.44 13.16 -1.99
C PRO A 147 1.84 13.85 -3.21
N SER A 148 1.36 13.08 -4.17
CA SER A 148 0.59 13.58 -5.31
C SER A 148 -0.81 14.05 -4.88
N GLU A 149 -1.52 14.73 -5.79
CA GLU A 149 -2.90 15.17 -5.55
C GLU A 149 -3.88 13.99 -5.33
N THR A 150 -3.52 12.78 -5.79
CA THR A 150 -4.34 11.57 -5.63
C THR A 150 -3.90 10.69 -4.48
N ALA A 151 -2.91 11.14 -3.69
CA ALA A 151 -2.43 10.41 -2.53
C ALA A 151 -3.47 10.36 -1.39
N ALA A 152 -3.42 9.29 -0.61
CA ALA A 152 -4.29 9.07 0.55
C ALA A 152 -3.45 8.63 1.77
N GLY A 153 -3.97 8.84 2.98
CA GLY A 153 -3.31 8.39 4.20
C GLY A 153 -2.20 9.31 4.74
N PHE A 154 -1.90 10.42 4.05
CA PHE A 154 -0.98 11.45 4.56
C PHE A 154 -1.75 12.56 5.29
N SER A 155 -1.27 12.94 6.47
CA SER A 155 -1.84 14.04 7.26
C SER A 155 -1.18 15.35 6.85
N PRO A 156 -1.93 16.46 6.79
CA PRO A 156 -1.38 17.76 6.38
C PRO A 156 -0.37 18.32 7.40
N ASP A 157 -0.48 17.92 8.66
CA ASP A 157 0.36 18.40 9.77
C ASP A 157 1.54 17.47 10.09
N ALA A 158 1.75 16.42 9.28
CA ALA A 158 2.82 15.45 9.46
C ALA A 158 3.86 15.54 8.32
N HIS A 159 5.00 14.87 8.50
CA HIS A 159 6.03 14.70 7.49
C HIS A 159 5.80 13.40 6.70
N PRO A 160 5.44 13.49 5.40
CA PRO A 160 5.38 12.32 4.55
C PRO A 160 6.79 11.79 4.32
N VAL A 161 7.00 10.50 4.57
CA VAL A 161 8.25 9.82 4.26
C VAL A 161 7.98 8.55 3.47
N VAL A 162 8.98 8.13 2.70
CA VAL A 162 8.99 6.86 1.97
C VAL A 162 10.21 6.05 2.38
N GLN A 163 10.05 4.74 2.45
CA GLN A 163 11.13 3.79 2.67
C GLN A 163 11.15 2.78 1.52
N GLU A 164 12.35 2.48 1.06
CA GLU A 164 12.58 1.38 0.12
C GLU A 164 12.68 0.07 0.90
N VAL A 165 11.92 -0.94 0.48
CA VAL A 165 11.94 -2.27 1.08
C VAL A 165 12.45 -3.24 0.05
N THR A 166 13.54 -3.93 0.37
CA THR A 166 14.07 -5.03 -0.44
C THR A 166 13.73 -6.35 0.23
N VAL A 167 13.22 -7.28 -0.57
CA VAL A 167 12.85 -8.63 -0.11
C VAL A 167 13.64 -9.64 -0.93
N THR A 168 14.41 -10.47 -0.26
CA THR A 168 15.16 -11.57 -0.87
C THR A 168 14.62 -12.90 -0.36
N ASN A 169 14.27 -13.80 -1.29
CA ASN A 169 13.75 -15.12 -0.95
C ASN A 169 14.89 -16.14 -0.93
N HIS A 170 15.35 -16.52 0.26
CA HIS A 170 16.34 -17.59 0.47
C HIS A 170 15.69 -18.97 0.63
N GLY A 171 14.37 -19.07 0.56
CA GLY A 171 13.62 -20.33 0.65
C GLY A 171 13.62 -21.14 -0.65
N GLU A 172 13.07 -22.35 -0.59
CA GLU A 172 12.99 -23.29 -1.73
C GLU A 172 11.72 -23.14 -2.58
N LYS A 173 10.77 -22.30 -2.14
CA LYS A 173 9.47 -22.08 -2.81
C LYS A 173 9.31 -20.60 -3.16
N PRO A 174 8.52 -20.26 -4.19
CA PRO A 174 8.17 -18.87 -4.46
C PRO A 174 7.51 -18.21 -3.25
N PHE A 175 7.91 -16.97 -2.96
CA PHE A 175 7.37 -16.16 -1.87
C PHE A 175 6.45 -15.06 -2.41
N GLU A 176 5.20 -15.02 -1.96
CA GLU A 176 4.25 -13.98 -2.34
C GLU A 176 4.46 -12.72 -1.48
N VAL A 177 4.89 -11.62 -2.10
CA VAL A 177 5.19 -10.35 -1.40
C VAL A 177 3.94 -9.79 -0.69
N SER A 178 2.74 -10.13 -1.18
CA SER A 178 1.48 -9.76 -0.56
C SER A 178 1.26 -10.33 0.85
N PHE A 179 2.07 -11.30 1.28
CA PHE A 179 2.07 -11.84 2.66
C PHE A 179 2.94 -11.04 3.63
N LEU A 180 3.64 -10.00 3.15
CA LEU A 180 4.28 -9.03 4.02
C LEU A 180 3.27 -7.98 4.46
N THR A 181 3.28 -7.70 5.77
CA THR A 181 2.55 -6.58 6.35
C THR A 181 3.51 -5.70 7.14
N PHE A 182 3.32 -4.40 7.06
CA PHE A 182 4.15 -3.42 7.77
C PHE A 182 3.25 -2.55 8.64
N ARG A 183 3.71 -2.28 9.85
CA ARG A 183 3.18 -1.29 10.79
C ARG A 183 4.31 -0.35 11.16
N ALA A 184 4.01 0.92 11.37
CA ALA A 184 4.97 1.88 11.87
C ALA A 184 4.44 2.55 13.14
N THR A 185 5.35 2.91 14.03
CA THR A 185 5.07 3.74 15.20
C THR A 185 6.08 4.88 15.29
N ALA A 186 5.69 6.02 15.86
CA ALA A 186 6.58 7.13 16.17
C ALA A 186 6.28 7.65 17.58
N GLY A 187 7.28 7.74 18.44
CA GLY A 187 7.09 8.09 19.86
C GLY A 187 6.17 7.11 20.61
N GLY A 188 6.03 5.87 20.11
CA GLY A 188 5.11 4.85 20.64
C GLY A 188 3.67 4.92 20.11
N GLU A 189 3.33 5.89 19.25
CA GLU A 189 2.01 6.03 18.65
C GLU A 189 1.95 5.41 17.25
N ASP A 190 0.77 4.92 16.85
CA ASP A 190 0.57 4.33 15.52
C ASP A 190 0.66 5.37 14.41
N VAL A 191 1.54 5.08 13.45
CA VAL A 191 1.74 5.91 12.26
C VAL A 191 0.85 5.42 11.13
N ARG A 192 0.17 6.36 10.47
CA ARG A 192 -0.70 6.05 9.34
C ARG A 192 0.11 5.74 8.08
N ARG A 193 -0.24 4.64 7.40
CA ARG A 193 0.31 4.30 6.08
C ARG A 193 -0.27 5.23 5.01
N GLY A 194 0.62 5.79 4.19
CA GLY A 194 0.27 6.56 3.01
C GLY A 194 0.26 5.70 1.75
N PHE A 195 -0.61 6.04 0.80
CA PHE A 195 -0.74 5.40 -0.51
C PHE A 195 -0.72 6.46 -1.60
N ASP A 196 0.00 6.21 -2.68
CA ASP A 196 0.08 7.10 -3.84
C ASP A 196 0.40 6.27 -5.09
N PHE A 197 -0.63 5.77 -5.76
CA PHE A 197 -0.45 4.90 -6.95
C PHE A 197 0.18 5.64 -8.13
N GLY A 198 0.03 6.97 -8.20
CA GLY A 198 0.68 7.78 -9.23
C GLY A 198 2.20 7.87 -9.05
N GLN A 199 2.69 7.50 -7.87
CA GLN A 199 4.10 7.46 -7.52
C GLN A 199 4.50 6.08 -6.95
N ASP A 200 3.89 4.98 -7.41
CA ASP A 200 4.21 3.59 -7.02
C ASP A 200 4.24 3.30 -5.51
N LEU A 201 3.48 4.04 -4.68
CA LEU A 201 3.25 3.72 -3.26
C LEU A 201 1.95 2.91 -3.12
N GLY A 202 1.93 1.73 -3.73
CA GLY A 202 0.81 0.80 -3.70
C GLY A 202 0.96 -0.31 -2.65
N GLN A 203 0.04 -1.28 -2.70
CA GLN A 203 0.25 -2.57 -2.05
C GLN A 203 1.21 -3.40 -2.92
N PRO A 204 2.35 -3.87 -2.40
CA PRO A 204 3.25 -4.72 -3.17
C PRO A 204 2.59 -6.06 -3.48
N SER A 205 2.92 -6.62 -4.65
CA SER A 205 2.36 -7.89 -5.12
C SER A 205 3.36 -8.62 -6.01
N GLY A 206 3.07 -9.89 -6.30
CA GLY A 206 3.91 -10.77 -7.11
C GLY A 206 4.70 -11.76 -6.28
N ALA A 207 5.16 -12.82 -6.98
CA ALA A 207 6.00 -13.86 -6.42
C ALA A 207 7.48 -13.50 -6.60
N VAL A 208 8.28 -13.78 -5.58
CA VAL A 208 9.75 -13.78 -5.63
C VAL A 208 10.19 -15.23 -5.65
N GLU A 209 10.78 -15.66 -6.77
CA GLU A 209 11.33 -17.01 -6.92
C GLU A 209 12.48 -17.28 -5.93
N PRO A 210 12.81 -18.55 -5.62
CA PRO A 210 13.98 -18.92 -4.85
C PRO A 210 15.27 -18.25 -5.36
N GLY A 211 16.00 -17.60 -4.44
CA GLY A 211 17.20 -16.79 -4.73
C GLY A 211 16.93 -15.45 -5.41
N GLY A 212 15.66 -15.13 -5.70
CA GLY A 212 15.24 -13.87 -6.29
C GLY A 212 15.15 -12.74 -5.27
N SER A 213 15.12 -11.52 -5.79
CA SER A 213 14.92 -10.31 -5.00
C SER A 213 13.95 -9.35 -5.70
N THR A 214 13.20 -8.60 -4.91
CA THR A 214 12.36 -7.51 -5.40
C THR A 214 12.42 -6.34 -4.45
N THR A 215 12.16 -5.15 -4.98
CA THR A 215 12.19 -3.90 -4.22
C THR A 215 10.91 -3.12 -4.49
N PHE A 216 10.32 -2.58 -3.42
CA PHE A 216 9.13 -1.73 -3.49
C PHE A 216 9.22 -0.61 -2.45
N ARG A 217 8.27 0.32 -2.51
CA ARG A 217 8.22 1.47 -1.61
C ARG A 217 7.02 1.41 -0.69
N ILE A 218 7.21 1.87 0.55
CA ILE A 218 6.13 2.08 1.51
C ILE A 218 6.19 3.51 2.03
N GLY A 219 5.03 4.15 2.20
CA GLY A 219 4.93 5.53 2.68
C GLY A 219 4.26 5.64 4.03
N TRP A 220 4.67 6.64 4.80
CA TRP A 220 4.19 6.92 6.15
C TRP A 220 3.95 8.41 6.35
N SER A 221 3.02 8.73 7.25
CA SER A 221 2.73 10.09 7.69
C SER A 221 3.22 10.27 9.13
N VAL A 222 4.43 10.78 9.32
CA VAL A 222 5.16 10.73 10.60
C VAL A 222 5.27 12.12 11.23
N GLU A 223 5.09 12.25 12.55
CA GLU A 223 5.29 13.54 13.24
C GLU A 223 6.78 13.85 13.47
N ASP A 224 7.55 12.86 13.94
CA ASP A 224 9.01 12.94 14.07
C ASP A 224 9.65 11.68 13.50
N THR A 225 10.54 11.86 12.53
CA THR A 225 11.23 10.74 11.86
C THR A 225 12.33 10.11 12.71
N GLU A 226 12.83 10.81 13.73
CA GLU A 226 13.86 10.29 14.64
C GLU A 226 13.33 9.17 15.55
N ASP A 227 12.03 9.20 15.85
CA ASP A 227 11.36 8.21 16.70
C ASP A 227 10.67 7.09 15.90
N LEU A 228 10.92 7.00 14.59
CA LEU A 228 10.25 6.06 13.71
C LEU A 228 10.74 4.62 13.92
N THR A 229 9.80 3.74 14.25
CA THR A 229 10.00 2.29 14.30
C THR A 229 9.09 1.63 13.27
N VAL A 230 9.62 0.68 12.49
CA VAL A 230 8.84 -0.11 11.53
C VAL A 230 8.86 -1.57 11.97
N THR A 231 7.70 -2.18 12.12
CA THR A 231 7.56 -3.63 12.34
C THR A 231 6.99 -4.28 11.09
N GLY A 232 7.73 -5.25 10.55
CA GLY A 232 7.32 -6.08 9.42
C GLY A 232 6.95 -7.48 9.91
N SER A 233 5.85 -8.02 9.40
CA SER A 233 5.42 -9.40 9.66
C SER A 233 5.41 -10.21 8.37
N VAL A 234 5.97 -11.41 8.44
CA VAL A 234 5.99 -12.39 7.36
C VAL A 234 5.04 -13.52 7.70
N VAL A 235 4.15 -13.86 6.77
CA VAL A 235 3.33 -15.08 6.82
C VAL A 235 3.75 -15.99 5.68
N THR A 236 4.09 -17.24 5.97
CA THR A 236 4.44 -18.22 4.94
C THR A 236 3.22 -19.05 4.54
N PRO A 237 3.19 -19.66 3.33
CA PRO A 237 2.05 -20.45 2.85
C PRO A 237 1.67 -21.64 3.74
N ASP A 238 2.61 -22.17 4.52
CA ASP A 238 2.42 -23.25 5.49
C ASP A 238 1.93 -22.76 6.87
N GLY A 239 1.65 -21.45 7.00
CA GLY A 239 1.09 -20.85 8.21
C GLY A 239 2.15 -20.40 9.23
N GLY A 240 3.43 -20.50 8.90
CA GLY A 240 4.50 -19.90 9.67
C GLY A 240 4.30 -18.38 9.77
N ARG A 241 4.52 -17.82 10.97
CA ARG A 241 4.47 -16.38 11.21
C ARG A 241 5.76 -15.96 11.90
N GLY A 242 6.26 -14.80 11.54
CA GLY A 242 7.37 -14.18 12.25
C GLY A 242 7.36 -12.68 12.02
N THR A 243 8.01 -11.95 12.92
CA THR A 243 8.06 -10.49 12.90
C THR A 243 9.50 -10.03 13.06
N SER A 244 9.81 -8.88 12.48
CA SER A 244 11.07 -8.18 12.71
C SER A 244 10.78 -6.69 12.84
N THR A 245 11.65 -5.98 13.56
CA THR A 245 11.49 -4.57 13.87
C THR A 245 12.75 -3.83 13.43
N TRP A 246 12.55 -2.69 12.77
CA TRP A 246 13.58 -1.78 12.30
C TRP A 246 13.42 -0.43 12.99
N GLU A 247 14.53 0.13 13.46
CA GLU A 247 14.62 1.47 14.06
C GLU A 247 15.96 2.12 13.71
N ARG A 248 16.15 3.38 14.10
CA ARG A 248 17.41 4.12 13.87
C ARG A 248 18.45 3.82 14.96
#